data_AF-A0AAU7VRK6-F1
#
_entry.id   AF-A0AAU7VRK6-F1
#
_cell.length_a   1.000
_cell.length_b   1.000
_cell.length_c   1.000
_cell.angle_alpha   90.00
_cell.angle_beta   90.00
_cell.angle_gamma   90.00
#
_symmetry.space_group_name_H-M   'P 1'
#
loop_
_entity.id
_entity.type
_entity.pdbx_description
1 polymer ?
#
loop_
_entity_poly.entity_id
_entity_poly.type
_entity_poly.pdbx_seq_one_letter_code
_entity_poly.pdbx_strand_id
1 'polypeptide(L)'
;MTVSGGWVPFWQYDVYCMESQFRARAESEFGLTFRPVRAPKGELDAVQVVVDSSPASWFEPDDLEKLITPIHGEAAEECAVCGVVRWMPVGMDVLPPPPPAVLALERPVVASPEWFGAGYQSFRQIVWRRDVAEFLLTVGPKDFRIQELPDR
;
A
#
# COMPACT_ATOMS: atom_id res chain seq x y z
N MET A 1 21.30 16.69 0.24
CA MET A 1 20.00 16.95 -0.40
C MET A 1 18.95 16.56 0.62
N THR A 2 18.22 17.53 1.18
CA THR A 2 17.18 17.25 2.17
C THR A 2 15.96 16.74 1.42
N VAL A 3 15.53 15.54 1.74
CA VAL A 3 14.43 14.86 1.06
C VAL A 3 13.15 15.33 1.72
N SER A 4 12.33 16.11 1.01
CA SER A 4 10.97 16.43 1.44
C SER A 4 10.00 15.59 0.62
N GLY A 5 9.27 14.67 1.25
CA GLY A 5 8.41 13.75 0.52
C GLY A 5 8.48 12.29 0.98
N GLY A 6 7.41 11.56 0.70
CA GLY A 6 7.35 10.11 0.68
C GLY A 6 7.62 9.71 -0.76
N TRP A 7 8.65 8.89 -0.94
CA TRP A 7 9.11 8.46 -2.26
C TRP A 7 8.68 7.01 -2.48
N VAL A 8 8.17 6.69 -3.68
CA VAL A 8 7.75 5.33 -4.04
C VAL A 8 8.69 4.79 -5.13
N PRO A 9 9.81 4.13 -4.78
CA PRO A 9 10.68 3.51 -5.77
C PRO A 9 10.06 2.20 -6.29
N PHE A 10 9.67 2.21 -7.56
CA PHE A 10 9.54 1.06 -8.49
C PHE A 10 8.98 -0.27 -7.93
N TRP A 11 7.73 -0.56 -8.32
CA TRP A 11 7.21 -1.82 -8.90
C TRP A 11 7.18 -3.15 -8.12
N GLN A 12 7.87 -3.29 -7.00
CA GLN A 12 7.74 -4.51 -6.18
C GLN A 12 7.32 -4.25 -4.74
N TYR A 13 7.18 -2.98 -4.38
CA TYR A 13 6.91 -2.60 -3.01
C TYR A 13 6.09 -1.31 -3.04
N ASP A 14 4.81 -1.41 -2.73
CA ASP A 14 3.99 -0.27 -2.36
C ASP A 14 4.55 0.21 -1.02
N VAL A 15 5.45 1.19 -1.05
CA VAL A 15 6.32 1.50 0.10
C VAL A 15 6.30 2.93 0.54
N TYR A 16 6.08 3.04 1.85
CA TYR A 16 6.22 4.27 2.61
C TYR A 16 7.68 4.43 3.00
N CYS A 17 8.30 5.47 2.44
CA CYS A 17 9.61 5.94 2.86
C CYS A 17 9.46 7.06 3.90
N MET A 18 10.43 7.12 4.81
CA MET A 18 10.49 8.08 5.90
C MET A 18 11.94 8.53 6.10
N GLU A 19 12.16 9.75 6.57
CA GLU A 19 13.50 10.21 6.94
C GLU A 19 14.09 9.32 8.05
N SER A 20 15.38 9.00 7.95
CA SER A 20 16.03 8.03 8.87
C SER A 20 15.97 8.44 10.33
N GLN A 21 15.88 9.74 10.64
CA GLN A 21 15.79 10.26 12.00
C GLN A 21 14.57 9.73 12.79
N PHE A 22 13.50 9.34 12.09
CA PHE A 22 12.28 8.82 12.73
C PHE A 22 12.32 7.30 12.94
N ARG A 23 13.33 6.61 12.40
CA ARG A 23 13.44 5.14 12.42
C ARG A 23 13.39 4.56 13.82
N ALA A 24 14.27 5.02 14.71
CA ALA A 24 14.43 4.45 16.04
C ALA A 24 13.13 4.52 16.85
N ARG A 25 12.44 5.66 16.73
CA ARG A 25 11.13 5.88 17.34
C ARG A 25 10.08 4.91 16.78
N ALA A 26 10.03 4.78 15.45
CA ALA A 26 9.06 3.92 14.79
C ALA A 26 9.27 2.42 15.08
N GLU A 27 10.53 1.99 15.18
CA GLU A 27 10.91 0.65 15.62
C GLU A 27 10.46 0.39 17.07
N SER A 28 10.74 1.34 17.99
CA SER A 28 10.45 1.15 19.42
C SER A 28 8.96 1.27 19.77
N GLU A 29 8.24 2.22 19.16
CA GLU A 29 6.84 2.50 19.50
C GLU A 29 5.87 1.57 18.79
N PHE A 30 6.19 1.16 17.55
CA PHE A 30 5.25 0.45 16.69
C PHE A 30 5.73 -0.93 16.23
N GLY A 31 6.99 -1.29 16.47
CA GLY A 31 7.56 -2.55 15.98
C GLY A 31 7.72 -2.60 14.45
N LEU A 32 7.81 -1.44 13.80
CA LEU A 32 8.03 -1.38 12.35
C LEU A 32 9.44 -1.85 12.01
N THR A 33 9.57 -2.56 10.88
CA THR A 33 10.86 -2.97 10.33
C THR A 33 11.18 -2.10 9.12
N PHE A 34 12.47 -1.79 8.93
CA PHE A 34 12.92 -0.88 7.88
C PHE A 34 14.08 -1.44 7.07
N ARG A 35 14.21 -0.97 5.83
CA ARG A 35 15.41 -1.14 5.00
C ARG A 35 15.90 0.20 4.43
N PRO A 36 17.19 0.36 4.13
CA PRO A 36 17.70 1.59 3.52
C PRO A 36 17.09 1.83 2.14
N VAL A 37 16.71 3.08 1.84
CA VAL A 37 16.29 3.46 0.49
C VAL A 37 17.53 3.65 -0.39
N ARG A 38 17.55 2.99 -1.55
CA ARG A 38 18.61 3.18 -2.56
C ARG A 38 18.11 4.14 -3.64
N ALA A 39 18.68 5.33 -3.71
CA ALA A 39 18.43 6.23 -4.82
C ALA A 39 19.26 5.81 -6.06
N PRO A 40 18.71 5.97 -7.28
CA PRO A 40 19.48 5.72 -8.51
C PRO A 40 20.73 6.61 -8.65
N LYS A 41 20.73 7.78 -8.00
CA LYS A 41 21.85 8.73 -7.95
C LYS A 41 21.96 9.34 -6.55
N GLY A 42 23.15 9.28 -5.97
CA GLY A 42 23.44 9.85 -4.65
C GLY A 42 22.93 9.02 -3.48
N GLU A 43 23.27 9.46 -2.27
CA GLU A 43 22.74 8.88 -1.03
C GLU A 43 21.43 9.57 -0.65
N LEU A 44 20.47 8.78 -0.17
CA LEU A 44 19.20 9.25 0.35
C LEU A 44 19.16 8.92 1.84
N ASP A 45 19.03 9.93 2.69
CA ASP A 45 18.86 9.72 4.13
C ASP A 45 17.40 9.35 4.45
N ALA A 46 17.00 8.17 3.98
CA ALA A 46 15.65 7.66 4.15
C ALA A 46 15.63 6.14 4.32
N VAL A 47 14.62 5.70 5.02
CA VAL A 47 14.31 4.31 5.31
C VAL A 47 12.95 3.96 4.75
N GLN A 48 12.79 2.72 4.34
CA GLN A 48 11.59 2.17 3.73
C GLN A 48 10.96 1.17 4.68
N VAL A 49 9.67 1.32 4.97
CA VAL A 49 8.93 0.32 5.78
C VAL A 49 8.94 -1.02 5.05
N VAL A 50 9.30 -2.07 5.76
CA VAL A 50 9.16 -3.46 5.31
C VAL A 50 7.75 -3.90 5.67
N VAL A 51 6.95 -4.21 4.66
CA VAL A 51 5.55 -4.61 4.82
C VAL A 51 5.43 -6.12 4.76
N ASP A 52 4.81 -6.70 5.78
CA ASP A 52 4.48 -8.11 5.78
C ASP A 52 3.34 -8.39 4.80
N SER A 53 3.52 -9.39 3.95
CA SER A 53 2.43 -9.90 3.12
C SER A 53 1.64 -10.94 3.90
N SER A 54 0.31 -10.83 3.88
CA SER A 54 -0.56 -11.93 4.30
C SER A 54 -0.29 -13.14 3.39
N PRO A 55 -0.26 -14.38 3.91
CA PRO A 55 -0.09 -15.58 3.09
C PRO A 55 -1.35 -15.95 2.30
N ALA A 56 -2.53 -15.52 2.75
CA ALA A 56 -3.80 -15.77 2.10
C ALA A 56 -4.32 -14.51 1.39
N SER A 57 -4.90 -14.70 0.20
CA SER A 57 -5.67 -13.68 -0.50
C SER A 57 -6.69 -13.05 0.45
N TRP A 58 -6.90 -11.74 0.32
CA TRP A 58 -7.90 -11.05 1.12
C TRP A 58 -9.29 -11.25 0.54
N PHE A 59 -9.37 -11.41 -0.78
CA PHE A 59 -10.63 -11.53 -1.49
C PHE A 59 -10.66 -12.81 -2.32
N GLU A 60 -11.85 -13.39 -2.45
CA GLU A 60 -12.07 -14.44 -3.44
C GLU A 60 -12.05 -13.81 -4.84
N PRO A 61 -11.28 -14.35 -5.80
CA PRO A 61 -11.15 -13.78 -7.14
C PRO A 61 -12.49 -13.52 -7.85
N ASP A 62 -13.45 -14.43 -7.72
CA ASP A 62 -14.77 -14.31 -8.35
C ASP A 62 -15.61 -13.18 -7.76
N ASP A 63 -15.52 -12.96 -6.44
CA ASP A 63 -16.25 -11.87 -5.76
C ASP A 63 -15.64 -10.52 -6.12
N LEU A 64 -14.32 -10.52 -6.21
CA LEU A 64 -13.56 -9.37 -6.64
C LEU A 64 -13.93 -8.97 -8.07
N GLU A 65 -13.89 -9.90 -9.03
CA GLU A 65 -14.31 -9.69 -10.43
C GLU A 65 -15.74 -9.14 -10.53
N LYS A 66 -16.70 -9.74 -9.82
CA LYS A 66 -18.09 -9.28 -9.80
C LYS A 66 -18.26 -7.84 -9.31
N LEU A 67 -17.45 -7.41 -8.34
CA LEU A 67 -17.54 -6.06 -7.77
C LEU A 67 -16.94 -4.99 -8.67
N ILE A 68 -15.85 -5.32 -9.36
CA ILE A 68 -15.06 -4.36 -10.13
C ILE A 68 -15.51 -4.27 -11.59
N THR A 69 -16.03 -5.35 -12.19
CA THR A 69 -16.48 -5.35 -13.58
C THR A 69 -17.57 -4.32 -13.89
N PRO A 70 -18.59 -4.08 -13.04
CA PRO A 70 -19.58 -3.02 -13.29
C PRO A 70 -19.00 -1.60 -13.29
N ILE A 71 -17.87 -1.38 -12.64
CA ILE A 71 -17.23 -0.06 -12.48
C ILE A 71 -16.18 0.16 -13.57
N HIS A 72 -15.43 -0.90 -13.90
CA HIS A 72 -14.23 -0.81 -14.72
C HIS A 72 -14.28 -1.59 -16.04
N GLY A 73 -15.33 -2.39 -16.28
CA GLY A 73 -15.43 -3.28 -17.44
C GLY A 73 -14.77 -4.63 -17.22
N GLU A 74 -14.69 -5.44 -18.28
CA GLU A 74 -14.03 -6.76 -18.20
C GLU A 74 -12.50 -6.62 -18.17
N ALA A 75 -11.85 -7.60 -17.54
CA ALA A 75 -10.40 -7.72 -17.54
C ALA A 75 -9.87 -7.67 -18.99
N ALA A 76 -8.85 -6.84 -19.23
CA ALA A 76 -8.20 -6.67 -20.53
C ALA A 76 -8.89 -5.79 -21.58
N GLU A 77 -9.95 -5.06 -21.24
CA GLU A 77 -10.43 -3.97 -22.09
C GLU A 77 -9.50 -2.74 -22.02
N GLU A 78 -9.32 -2.07 -23.18
CA GLU A 78 -8.56 -0.83 -23.28
C GLU A 78 -9.39 0.33 -22.69
N CYS A 79 -8.85 1.05 -21.71
CA CYS A 79 -9.53 2.21 -21.14
C CYS A 79 -9.73 3.28 -22.21
N ALA A 80 -10.99 3.60 -22.55
CA ALA A 80 -11.35 4.53 -23.62
C ALA A 80 -10.85 5.98 -23.43
N VAL A 81 -10.41 6.36 -22.23
CA VAL A 81 -9.89 7.69 -21.92
C VAL A 81 -8.39 7.81 -22.16
N CYS A 82 -7.63 6.74 -21.92
CA CYS A 82 -6.17 6.80 -21.91
C CYS A 82 -5.48 5.72 -22.76
N GLY A 83 -6.21 4.81 -23.39
CA GLY A 83 -5.71 3.85 -24.36
C GLY A 83 -4.81 2.75 -23.78
N VAL A 84 -4.99 2.41 -22.50
CA VAL A 84 -4.19 1.40 -21.80
C VAL A 84 -5.10 0.28 -21.35
N VAL A 85 -4.67 -0.97 -21.59
CA VAL A 85 -5.26 -2.17 -20.98
C VAL A 85 -5.02 -2.09 -19.48
N ARG A 86 -6.01 -1.62 -18.71
CA ARG A 86 -5.83 -1.28 -17.30
C ARG A 86 -6.74 -2.12 -16.43
N TRP A 87 -6.13 -2.76 -15.47
CA TRP A 87 -6.69 -2.73 -14.13
C TRP A 87 -6.12 -1.48 -13.45
N MET A 88 -6.99 -0.56 -13.05
CA MET A 88 -6.61 0.51 -12.12
C MET A 88 -6.55 -0.08 -10.70
N PRO A 89 -5.68 0.41 -9.81
CA PRO A 89 -5.77 0.05 -8.40
C PRO A 89 -7.16 0.45 -7.90
N VAL A 90 -7.89 -0.54 -7.39
CA VAL A 90 -9.22 -0.32 -6.81
C VAL A 90 -9.04 0.02 -5.34
N GLY A 91 -9.62 1.13 -4.88
CA GLY A 91 -9.52 1.53 -3.48
C GLY A 91 -10.28 0.58 -2.54
N MET A 92 -9.86 0.53 -1.28
CA MET A 92 -10.55 -0.25 -0.23
C MET A 92 -11.97 0.25 0.08
N ASP A 93 -12.36 1.44 -0.39
CA ASP A 93 -13.74 1.95 -0.39
C ASP A 93 -14.66 1.25 -1.39
N VAL A 94 -14.09 0.65 -2.44
CA VAL A 94 -14.82 -0.08 -3.47
C VAL A 94 -14.79 -1.58 -3.20
N LEU A 95 -13.67 -2.07 -2.67
CA LEU A 95 -13.49 -3.47 -2.28
C LEU A 95 -14.23 -3.79 -0.98
N PRO A 96 -14.58 -5.07 -0.73
CA PRO A 96 -15.08 -5.44 0.58
C PRO A 96 -13.96 -5.27 1.63
N PRO A 97 -14.30 -5.14 2.93
CA PRO A 97 -13.27 -5.12 3.97
C PRO A 97 -12.49 -6.44 3.96
N PRO A 98 -11.18 -6.42 4.26
CA PRO A 98 -10.39 -7.64 4.30
C PRO A 98 -10.85 -8.53 5.46
N PRO A 99 -10.63 -9.86 5.39
CA PRO A 99 -11.12 -10.78 6.41
C PRO A 99 -10.59 -10.40 7.81
N PRO A 100 -11.41 -10.49 8.88
CA PRO A 100 -10.97 -10.14 10.23
C PRO A 100 -9.70 -10.87 10.68
N ALA A 101 -9.47 -12.10 10.21
CA ALA A 101 -8.26 -12.86 10.52
C ALA A 101 -6.97 -12.20 9.99
N VAL A 102 -7.05 -11.45 8.89
CA VAL A 102 -5.93 -10.64 8.36
C VAL A 102 -5.64 -9.46 9.28
N LEU A 103 -6.70 -8.84 9.82
CA LEU A 103 -6.63 -7.66 10.69
C LEU A 103 -6.35 -8.02 12.17
N ALA A 104 -6.60 -9.26 12.58
CA ALA A 104 -6.39 -9.76 13.93
C ALA A 104 -4.92 -10.04 14.25
N LEU A 105 -4.05 -10.05 13.24
CA LEU A 105 -2.62 -10.04 13.45
C LEU A 105 -2.29 -8.63 13.97
N GLU A 106 -1.79 -8.50 15.21
CA GLU A 106 -1.36 -7.22 15.82
C GLU A 106 -0.18 -6.53 15.08
N ARG A 107 0.01 -6.84 13.79
CA ARG A 107 1.03 -6.32 12.92
C ARG A 107 0.78 -4.82 12.67
N PRO A 108 1.83 -4.00 12.68
CA PRO A 108 1.71 -2.56 12.43
C PRO A 108 1.30 -2.24 10.99
N VAL A 109 1.58 -3.14 10.05
CA VAL A 109 1.23 -3.02 8.63
C VAL A 109 1.08 -4.41 8.00
N VAL A 110 0.09 -4.58 7.12
CA VAL A 110 -0.12 -5.82 6.36
C VAL A 110 -0.53 -5.51 4.93
N ALA A 111 0.05 -6.24 3.97
CA ALA A 111 -0.30 -6.19 2.55
C ALA A 111 -1.05 -7.44 2.11
N SER A 112 -1.93 -7.31 1.12
CA SER A 112 -2.50 -8.45 0.41
C SER A 112 -1.40 -9.19 -0.37
N PRO A 113 -1.41 -10.54 -0.42
CA PRO A 113 -0.53 -11.27 -1.32
C PRO A 113 -0.98 -11.15 -2.77
N GLU A 114 -2.23 -10.78 -3.03
CA GLU A 114 -2.75 -10.71 -4.39
C GLU A 114 -2.36 -9.39 -5.06
N TRP A 115 -2.11 -9.50 -6.36
CA TRP A 115 -1.63 -8.41 -7.18
C TRP A 115 -2.70 -8.07 -8.20
N PHE A 116 -3.22 -6.84 -8.12
CA PHE A 116 -4.16 -6.31 -9.09
C PHE A 116 -3.39 -5.74 -10.27
N GLY A 117 -3.58 -6.30 -11.47
CA GLY A 117 -2.88 -5.84 -12.67
C GLY A 117 -2.39 -6.94 -13.60
N ALA A 118 -2.73 -6.83 -14.88
CA ALA A 118 -2.07 -7.59 -15.94
C ALA A 118 -1.07 -6.66 -16.66
N GLY A 119 0.13 -7.17 -16.99
CA GLY A 119 1.02 -6.51 -17.93
C GLY A 119 1.48 -5.11 -17.51
N TYR A 120 2.32 -5.05 -16.48
CA TYR A 120 3.15 -3.91 -16.11
C TYR A 120 2.68 -2.93 -15.02
N GLN A 121 1.55 -3.17 -14.34
CA GLN A 121 1.15 -2.36 -13.18
C GLN A 121 0.44 -3.24 -12.17
N SER A 122 1.22 -3.87 -11.29
CA SER A 122 0.71 -4.75 -10.25
C SER A 122 0.69 -4.02 -8.91
N PHE A 123 -0.48 -3.94 -8.26
CA PHE A 123 -0.68 -3.22 -7.00
C PHE A 123 -1.15 -4.17 -5.90
N ARG A 124 -0.76 -3.90 -4.65
CA ARG A 124 -1.28 -4.60 -3.46
C ARG A 124 -2.10 -3.65 -2.61
N GLN A 125 -3.11 -4.20 -1.94
CA GLN A 125 -3.79 -3.47 -0.88
C GLN A 125 -2.94 -3.51 0.38
N ILE A 126 -2.83 -2.38 1.10
CA ILE A 126 -2.08 -2.28 2.36
C ILE A 126 -2.99 -1.67 3.41
N VAL A 127 -3.05 -2.32 4.57
CA VAL A 127 -3.72 -1.81 5.77
C VAL A 127 -2.68 -1.48 6.82
N TRP A 128 -2.84 -0.32 7.43
CA TRP A 128 -2.01 0.19 8.52
C TRP A 128 -2.78 0.13 9.82
N ARG A 129 -2.09 -0.21 10.91
CA ARG A 129 -2.63 0.04 12.24
C ARG A 129 -2.81 1.56 12.43
N ARG A 130 -3.88 1.96 13.10
CA ARG A 130 -4.29 3.37 13.19
C ARG A 130 -3.20 4.27 13.76
N ASP A 131 -2.60 3.89 14.88
CA ASP A 131 -1.51 4.63 15.54
C ASP A 131 -0.28 4.80 14.63
N VAL A 132 0.04 3.79 13.82
CA VAL A 132 1.09 3.86 12.80
C VAL A 132 0.72 4.84 11.70
N ALA A 133 -0.51 4.79 11.19
CA ALA A 133 -0.98 5.70 10.16
C ALA A 133 -0.95 7.17 10.64
N GLU A 134 -1.37 7.42 11.88
CA GLU A 134 -1.32 8.74 12.53
C GLU A 134 0.13 9.24 12.71
N PHE A 135 1.03 8.34 13.11
CA PHE A 135 2.46 8.63 13.16
C PHE A 135 3.01 9.00 11.77
N LEU A 136 2.70 8.21 10.74
CA LEU A 136 3.11 8.45 9.37
C LEU A 136 2.57 9.76 8.80
N LEU A 137 1.35 10.18 9.15
CA LEU A 137 0.84 11.52 8.80
C LEU A 137 1.65 12.64 9.44
N THR A 138 2.21 12.41 10.63
CA THR A 138 2.99 13.42 11.35
C THR A 138 4.40 13.56 10.78
N VAL A 139 5.00 12.46 10.32
CA VAL A 139 6.41 12.42 9.86
C VAL A 139 6.55 12.37 8.33
N GLY A 140 5.48 12.04 7.60
CA GLY A 140 5.43 12.01 6.15
C GLY A 140 5.08 13.36 5.52
N PRO A 141 5.24 13.53 4.20
CA PRO A 141 4.80 14.74 3.52
C PRO A 141 3.28 14.93 3.57
N LYS A 142 2.88 16.18 3.41
CA LYS A 142 1.56 16.75 3.75
C LYS A 142 0.34 16.28 2.94
N ASP A 143 0.46 15.26 2.11
CA ASP A 143 -0.59 14.90 1.15
C ASP A 143 -1.30 13.58 1.48
N PHE A 144 -0.91 12.90 2.55
CA PHE A 144 -1.57 11.67 3.00
C PHE A 144 -2.84 11.97 3.79
N ARG A 145 -3.82 11.07 3.66
CA ARG A 145 -5.05 11.08 4.46
C ARG A 145 -5.27 9.66 4.97
N ILE A 146 -5.70 9.56 6.23
CA ILE A 146 -6.20 8.29 6.75
C ILE A 146 -7.59 8.08 6.18
N GLN A 147 -7.78 6.91 5.57
CA GLN A 147 -9.08 6.42 5.17
C GLN A 147 -9.38 5.21 6.04
N GLU A 148 -10.43 5.33 6.85
CA GLU A 148 -10.91 4.21 7.65
C GLU A 148 -11.49 3.15 6.72
N LEU A 149 -11.27 1.87 7.08
CA LEU A 149 -11.98 0.79 6.43
C LEU A 149 -13.46 0.86 6.87
N PRO A 150 -14.42 0.60 5.96
CA PRO A 150 -15.82 0.62 6.33
C PRO A 150 -16.10 -0.38 7.45
N ASP A 151 -16.69 0.10 8.55
CA ASP A 151 -17.13 -0.73 9.66
C ASP A 151 -18.22 -1.70 9.20
N ARG A 152 -18.16 -2.95 9.67
CA ARG A 152 -19.28 -3.89 9.66
C ARG A 152 -19.49 -4.47 11.04
#